data_AF-A0A150JCG3-F1
#
_entry.id   AF-A0A150JCG3-F1
#
_cell.length_a   1.000
_cell.length_b   1.000
_cell.length_c   1.000
_cell.angle_alpha   90.00
_cell.angle_beta   90.00
_cell.angle_gamma   90.00
#
_symmetry.space_group_name_H-M   'P 1'
#
loop_
_entity.id
_entity.type
_entity.pdbx_description
1 polymer ?
#
loop_
_entity_poly.entity_id
_entity_poly.type
_entity_poly.pdbx_seq_one_letter_code
_entity_poly.pdbx_strand_id
1 'polypeptide(L)'
;MITDQENWEIIKKHHVYATNTKKIFESLTKMDIVVMYLIPKQISGVYTISNLTSSKKVMFHNKKYNYYFELTPKLVPDKPKSIIKKDRFEFINKISIFKNTSHWGGVIMGKSILEITEEDYNLFKKKINNKY
;
A
#
# COMPACT_ATOMS: atom_id res chain seq x y z
N MET A 1 2.49 0.36 0.89
CA MET A 1 1.73 0.95 2.02
C MET A 1 0.62 -0.02 2.42
N ILE A 2 0.31 -0.08 3.72
CA ILE A 2 -0.56 -1.09 4.32
C ILE A 2 -1.57 -0.39 5.22
N THR A 3 -2.86 -0.54 4.93
CA THR A 3 -3.93 0.10 5.69
C THR A 3 -5.17 -0.80 5.76
N ASP A 4 -6.25 -0.31 6.37
CA ASP A 4 -7.56 -0.98 6.45
C ASP A 4 -8.60 -0.25 5.57
N GLN A 5 -9.81 -0.80 5.50
CA GLN A 5 -10.88 -0.25 4.66
C GLN A 5 -11.27 1.18 5.06
N GLU A 6 -11.36 1.48 6.36
CA GLU A 6 -11.83 2.78 6.84
C GLU A 6 -10.82 3.88 6.55
N ASN A 7 -9.55 3.62 6.84
CA ASN A 7 -8.47 4.53 6.53
C ASN A 7 -8.25 4.66 5.02
N TRP A 8 -8.54 3.63 4.23
CA TRP A 8 -8.49 3.72 2.77
C TRP A 8 -9.47 4.73 2.20
N GLU A 9 -10.71 4.77 2.68
CA GLU A 9 -11.69 5.78 2.22
C GLU A 9 -11.22 7.21 2.53
N ILE A 10 -10.59 7.39 3.70
CA ILE A 10 -9.96 8.66 4.08
C ILE A 10 -8.83 9.01 3.10
N ILE A 11 -7.95 8.06 2.78
CA ILE A 11 -6.82 8.28 1.86
C ILE A 11 -7.34 8.59 0.45
N LYS A 12 -8.35 7.87 -0.02
CA LYS A 12 -8.97 8.08 -1.35
C LYS A 12 -9.59 9.47 -1.45
N LYS A 13 -10.21 9.96 -0.37
CA LYS A 13 -10.83 11.30 -0.32
C LYS A 13 -9.80 12.43 -0.22
N HIS A 14 -8.80 12.27 0.64
CA HIS A 14 -7.89 13.35 1.01
C HIS A 14 -6.54 13.31 0.29
N HIS A 15 -6.19 12.19 -0.35
CA HIS A 15 -4.90 11.95 -1.00
C HIS A 15 -3.71 12.16 -0.05
N VAL A 16 -3.87 11.78 1.21
CA VAL A 16 -2.85 11.88 2.25
C VAL A 16 -2.68 10.52 2.89
N TYR A 17 -1.44 10.14 3.16
CA TYR A 17 -1.10 8.98 3.97
C TYR A 17 -0.23 9.40 5.14
N ALA A 18 -0.18 8.57 6.17
CA ALA A 18 0.64 8.85 7.34
C ALA A 18 1.26 7.60 7.98
N THR A 19 2.38 7.81 8.68
CA THR A 19 3.09 6.78 9.45
C THR A 19 3.57 7.35 10.79
N ASN A 20 3.80 6.47 11.75
CA ASN A 20 4.45 6.83 13.03
C ASN A 20 5.93 6.45 13.07
N THR A 21 6.43 5.77 12.04
CA THR A 21 7.81 5.32 11.97
C THR A 21 8.66 6.36 11.24
N LYS A 22 9.41 7.16 11.99
CA LYS A 22 10.30 8.21 11.46
C LYS A 22 11.26 7.67 10.40
N LYS A 23 11.94 6.55 10.71
CA LYS A 23 12.89 5.89 9.79
C LYS A 23 12.28 5.54 8.43
N ILE A 24 11.03 5.06 8.41
CA ILE A 24 10.31 4.77 7.18
C ILE A 24 10.03 6.06 6.42
N PHE A 25 9.57 7.10 7.12
CA PHE A 25 9.24 8.36 6.48
C PHE A 25 10.47 9.04 5.86
N GLU A 26 11.61 9.02 6.56
CA GLU A 26 12.87 9.60 6.08
C GLU A 26 13.48 8.84 4.90
N SER A 27 13.12 7.57 4.69
CA SER A 27 13.57 6.80 3.52
C SER A 27 12.70 7.04 2.27
N LEU A 28 11.57 7.76 2.39
CA LEU A 28 10.70 8.06 1.26
C LEU A 28 11.24 9.26 0.48
N THR A 29 11.08 9.21 -0.84
CA THR A 29 11.40 10.32 -1.73
C THR A 29 10.17 10.80 -2.49
N LYS A 30 10.22 12.06 -2.95
CA LYS A 30 9.21 12.53 -3.91
C LYS A 30 9.33 11.69 -5.19
N MET A 31 8.19 11.43 -5.83
CA MET A 31 8.05 10.58 -7.01
C MET A 31 8.13 9.07 -6.76
N ASP A 32 8.40 8.61 -5.54
CA ASP A 32 8.27 7.20 -5.18
C ASP A 32 6.90 6.66 -5.59
N ILE A 33 6.91 5.45 -6.14
CA ILE A 33 5.69 4.75 -6.53
C ILE A 33 5.34 3.77 -5.43
N VAL A 34 4.11 3.88 -4.94
CA VAL A 34 3.63 3.08 -3.81
C VAL A 34 2.41 2.27 -4.20
N VAL A 35 2.43 0.99 -3.86
CA VAL A 35 1.27 0.12 -3.93
C VAL A 35 0.56 0.13 -2.58
N MET A 36 -0.78 0.19 -2.60
CA MET A 36 -1.61 0.14 -1.42
C MET A 36 -2.25 -1.24 -1.24
N TYR A 37 -1.89 -1.86 -0.13
CA TYR A 37 -2.48 -3.10 0.35
C TYR A 37 -3.50 -2.79 1.44
N LEU A 38 -4.69 -3.38 1.33
CA LEU A 38 -5.74 -3.32 2.34
C LEU A 38 -5.82 -4.62 3.12
N ILE A 39 -5.93 -4.50 4.43
CA ILE A 39 -6.18 -5.61 5.32
C ILE A 39 -7.69 -5.89 5.35
N PRO A 40 -8.13 -7.14 5.17
CA PRO A 40 -7.33 -8.33 4.83
C PRO A 40 -7.21 -8.57 3.31
N LYS A 41 -5.97 -8.83 2.85
CA LYS A 41 -5.65 -9.50 1.56
C LYS A 41 -6.22 -8.83 0.32
N GLN A 42 -6.17 -7.51 0.26
CA GLN A 42 -6.68 -6.74 -0.87
C GLN A 42 -5.64 -5.75 -1.40
N ILE A 43 -5.75 -5.38 -2.67
CA ILE A 43 -4.93 -4.35 -3.30
C ILE A 43 -5.87 -3.27 -3.79
N SER A 44 -5.66 -2.03 -3.35
CA SER A 44 -6.58 -0.92 -3.61
C SER A 44 -6.03 0.14 -4.56
N GLY A 45 -4.78 0.04 -4.96
CA GLY A 45 -4.25 0.87 -6.04
C GLY A 45 -2.77 1.16 -5.97
N VAL A 46 -2.34 1.97 -6.93
CA VAL A 46 -1.01 2.53 -7.08
C VAL A 46 -1.12 4.05 -7.01
N TYR A 47 -0.21 4.64 -6.24
CA TYR A 47 -0.09 6.07 -6.08
C TYR A 47 1.37 6.49 -6.27
N THR A 48 1.60 7.77 -6.46
CA THR A 48 2.92 8.39 -6.37
C THR A 48 2.96 9.36 -5.20
N ILE A 49 4.07 9.38 -4.46
CA ILE A 49 4.31 10.39 -3.43
C ILE A 49 4.57 11.73 -4.12
N SER A 50 3.60 12.65 -4.02
CA SER A 50 3.70 13.98 -4.64
C SER A 50 4.45 14.95 -3.73
N ASN A 51 4.30 14.79 -2.41
CA ASN A 51 4.96 15.64 -1.42
C ASN A 51 5.25 14.86 -0.14
N LEU A 52 6.47 14.99 0.40
CA LEU A 52 6.87 14.30 1.63
C LEU A 52 6.31 14.98 2.88
N THR A 53 5.98 16.27 2.83
CA THR A 53 5.39 16.97 3.98
C THR A 53 4.01 17.46 3.61
N SER A 54 2.99 16.91 4.27
CA SER A 54 1.62 17.39 4.14
C SER A 54 1.33 18.42 5.24
N SER A 55 0.89 19.62 4.86
CA SER A 55 0.27 20.58 5.78
C SER A 55 -1.14 20.13 6.19
N LYS A 56 -1.76 19.23 5.43
CA LYS A 56 -3.06 18.64 5.71
C LYS A 56 -2.90 17.53 6.75
N LYS A 57 -3.30 17.82 7.98
CA LYS A 57 -3.49 16.80 9.02
C LYS A 57 -4.88 16.19 8.85
N VAL A 58 -4.92 14.89 8.59
CA VAL A 58 -6.17 14.14 8.44
C VAL A 58 -6.35 13.25 9.66
N MET A 59 -7.57 13.20 10.18
CA MET A 59 -7.91 12.31 11.28
C MET A 59 -8.18 10.92 10.73
N PHE A 60 -7.17 10.07 10.77
CA PHE A 60 -7.31 8.64 10.53
C PHE A 60 -8.07 7.98 11.68
N HIS A 61 -8.68 6.82 11.43
CA HIS A 61 -9.57 6.15 12.37
C HIS A 61 -8.91 5.98 13.74
N ASN A 62 -9.40 6.74 14.73
CA ASN A 62 -8.99 6.72 16.15
C ASN A 62 -7.48 6.70 16.41
N LYS A 63 -6.67 7.18 15.47
CA LYS A 63 -5.21 7.06 15.53
C LYS A 63 -4.54 8.35 15.10
N LYS A 64 -3.69 8.86 15.97
CA LYS A 64 -2.82 9.99 15.65
C LYS A 64 -1.58 9.48 14.94
N TYR A 65 -1.25 10.16 13.85
CA TYR A 65 -0.01 9.97 13.11
C TYR A 65 0.88 11.20 13.23
N ASN A 66 2.19 11.00 13.11
CA ASN A 66 3.19 12.08 13.24
C ASN A 66 3.75 12.54 11.89
N TYR A 67 3.87 11.65 10.92
CA TYR A 67 4.51 11.93 9.64
C TYR A 67 3.52 11.72 8.49
N TYR A 68 3.16 12.81 7.79
CA TYR A 68 2.15 12.82 6.73
C TYR A 68 2.78 13.20 5.40
N PHE A 69 2.36 12.53 4.33
CA PHE A 69 2.77 12.82 2.97
C PHE A 69 1.59 12.76 2.02
N GLU A 70 1.69 13.50 0.92
CA GLU A 70 0.66 13.61 -0.10
C GLU A 70 0.88 12.58 -1.21
N LEU A 71 -0.25 12.10 -1.76
CA LEU A 71 -0.31 11.10 -2.79
C LEU A 71 -0.97 11.67 -4.06
N THR A 72 -0.60 11.13 -5.21
CA THR A 72 -1.32 11.30 -6.46
C THR A 72 -1.73 9.92 -6.99
N PRO A 73 -3.03 9.67 -7.23
CA PRO A 73 -3.48 8.40 -7.82
C PRO A 73 -2.84 8.15 -9.19
N LYS A 74 -2.35 6.93 -9.42
CA LYS A 74 -1.90 6.47 -10.73
C LYS A 74 -2.80 5.38 -11.31
N LEU A 75 -3.22 4.45 -10.46
CA LEU A 75 -4.10 3.35 -10.85
C LEU A 75 -4.92 2.94 -9.63
N VAL A 76 -6.19 3.33 -9.58
CA VAL A 76 -7.09 3.01 -8.47
C VAL A 76 -8.34 2.36 -9.05
N PRO A 77 -8.57 1.05 -8.83
CA PRO A 77 -9.79 0.39 -9.28
C PRO A 77 -11.01 0.90 -8.48
N ASP A 78 -12.20 0.79 -9.06
CA ASP A 78 -13.45 1.19 -8.39
C ASP A 78 -13.65 0.45 -7.06
N LYS A 79 -13.26 -0.84 -7.03
CA LYS A 79 -13.28 -1.70 -5.86
C LYS A 79 -11.90 -2.35 -5.64
N PRO A 80 -11.44 -2.52 -4.38
CA PRO A 80 -10.21 -3.25 -4.10
C PRO A 80 -10.24 -4.66 -4.68
N LYS A 81 -9.09 -5.12 -5.16
CA LYS A 81 -8.94 -6.46 -5.71
C LYS A 81 -8.50 -7.42 -4.62
N SER A 82 -9.33 -8.43 -4.35
CA SER A 82 -8.99 -9.50 -3.40
C SER A 82 -7.88 -10.40 -3.94
N ILE A 83 -6.95 -10.74 -3.05
CA ILE A 83 -5.94 -11.78 -3.25
C ILE A 83 -6.55 -13.08 -2.74
N ILE A 84 -6.90 -13.97 -3.67
CA ILE A 84 -7.56 -15.24 -3.40
C ILE A 84 -6.57 -16.42 -3.46
N LYS A 85 -7.02 -17.61 -3.05
CA LYS A 85 -6.17 -18.82 -3.05
C LYS A 85 -5.54 -19.13 -4.41
N LYS A 86 -6.26 -18.85 -5.52
CA LYS A 86 -5.76 -19.05 -6.90
C LYS A 86 -4.55 -18.17 -7.22
N ASP A 87 -4.42 -17.02 -6.57
CA ASP A 87 -3.30 -16.09 -6.77
C ASP A 87 -2.00 -16.58 -6.14
N ARG A 88 -2.02 -17.69 -5.39
CA ARG A 88 -0.84 -18.14 -4.65
C ARG A 88 0.37 -18.37 -5.55
N PHE A 89 0.21 -19.16 -6.61
CA PHE A 89 1.33 -19.51 -7.49
C PHE A 89 1.64 -18.43 -8.52
N GLU A 90 0.61 -17.75 -9.03
CA GLU A 90 0.77 -16.78 -10.11
C GLU A 90 1.26 -15.42 -9.63
N PHE A 91 1.01 -15.10 -8.36
CA PHE A 91 1.28 -13.80 -7.77
C PHE A 91 2.06 -13.93 -6.45
N ILE A 92 1.49 -14.50 -5.39
CA ILE A 92 2.09 -14.44 -4.03
C ILE A 92 3.47 -15.08 -3.96
N ASN A 93 3.66 -16.27 -4.50
CA ASN A 93 4.95 -16.97 -4.46
C ASN A 93 6.04 -16.28 -5.29
N LYS A 94 5.65 -15.36 -6.20
CA LYS A 94 6.58 -14.59 -7.03
C LYS A 94 6.99 -13.26 -6.38
N ILE A 95 6.20 -12.77 -5.43
CA ILE A 95 6.53 -11.55 -4.69
C ILE A 95 7.71 -11.84 -3.76
N SER A 96 8.80 -11.09 -3.92
CA SER A 96 10.07 -11.31 -3.23
C SER A 96 9.92 -11.30 -1.71
N ILE A 97 9.16 -10.35 -1.16
CA ILE A 97 8.90 -10.24 0.28
C ILE A 97 8.04 -11.38 0.85
N PHE A 98 7.34 -12.13 -0.01
CA PHE A 98 6.54 -13.30 0.37
C PHE A 98 7.19 -14.62 -0.06
N LYS A 99 8.37 -14.56 -0.68
CA LYS A 99 9.13 -15.75 -1.06
C LYS A 99 9.52 -16.51 0.20
N ASN A 100 9.40 -17.83 0.16
CA ASN A 100 9.76 -18.75 1.24
C ASN A 100 8.93 -18.67 2.54
N THR A 101 7.79 -17.98 2.56
CA THR A 101 6.87 -18.02 3.72
C THR A 101 5.62 -18.85 3.44
N SER A 102 5.29 -19.72 4.40
CA SER A 102 4.02 -20.45 4.41
C SER A 102 2.83 -19.54 4.73
N HIS A 103 3.07 -18.42 5.44
CA HIS A 103 2.10 -17.48 5.98
C HIS A 103 2.44 -16.02 5.62
N TRP A 104 2.25 -15.65 4.35
CA TRP A 104 2.57 -14.31 3.85
C TRP A 104 1.85 -13.16 4.58
N GLY A 105 0.65 -13.39 5.13
CA GLY A 105 -0.06 -12.39 5.93
C GLY A 105 0.73 -11.91 7.15
N GLY A 106 1.55 -12.78 7.74
CA GLY A 106 2.42 -12.44 8.86
C GLY A 106 3.55 -11.48 8.47
N VAL A 107 3.98 -11.47 7.20
CA VAL A 107 5.03 -10.55 6.71
C VAL A 107 4.56 -9.10 6.74
N ILE A 108 3.26 -8.89 6.50
CA ILE A 108 2.59 -7.59 6.41
C ILE A 108 2.15 -7.10 7.79
N MET A 109 1.80 -8.02 8.69
CA MET A 109 1.24 -7.70 10.01
C MET A 109 2.16 -6.76 10.79
N GLY A 110 1.57 -5.70 11.37
CA GLY A 110 2.28 -4.72 12.19
C GLY A 110 3.12 -3.69 11.41
N LYS A 111 3.19 -3.77 10.08
CA LYS A 111 3.95 -2.83 9.25
C LYS A 111 3.03 -1.83 8.56
N SER A 112 3.47 -0.58 8.43
CA SER A 112 2.74 0.47 7.71
C SER A 112 3.20 0.61 6.25
N ILE A 113 4.50 0.43 6.01
CA ILE A 113 5.14 0.52 4.70
C ILE A 113 6.20 -0.58 4.62
N LEU A 114 6.32 -1.17 3.44
CA LEU A 114 7.32 -2.15 3.08
C LEU A 114 7.93 -1.70 1.76
N GLU A 115 9.24 -1.75 1.67
CA GLU A 115 9.96 -1.64 0.41
C GLU A 115 9.75 -2.94 -0.38
N ILE A 116 9.59 -2.80 -1.70
CA ILE A 116 9.41 -3.90 -2.64
C ILE A 116 10.28 -3.63 -3.87
N THR A 117 10.66 -4.69 -4.57
CA THR A 117 11.42 -4.55 -5.82
C THR A 117 10.53 -4.00 -6.94
N GLU A 118 11.15 -3.55 -8.03
CA GLU A 118 10.43 -3.18 -9.24
C GLU A 118 9.65 -4.37 -9.84
N GLU A 119 10.22 -5.57 -9.78
CA GLU A 119 9.56 -6.81 -10.21
C GLU A 119 8.26 -7.06 -9.42
N ASP A 120 8.32 -6.90 -8.08
CA ASP A 120 7.16 -7.02 -7.22
C ASP A 120 6.11 -5.97 -7.59
N TYR A 121 6.52 -4.71 -7.77
CA TYR A 121 5.65 -3.64 -8.22
C TYR A 121 4.90 -4.00 -9.52
N ASN A 122 5.61 -4.54 -10.51
CA ASN A 122 5.04 -4.96 -11.78
C ASN A 122 4.00 -6.09 -11.61
N LEU A 123 4.25 -7.04 -10.71
CA LEU A 123 3.29 -8.08 -10.35
C LEU A 123 2.02 -7.49 -9.72
N PHE A 124 2.16 -6.55 -8.78
CA PHE A 124 1.01 -5.85 -8.16
C PHE A 124 0.21 -5.06 -9.20
N LYS A 125 0.89 -4.28 -10.06
CA LYS A 125 0.26 -3.51 -11.13
C LYS A 125 -0.53 -4.40 -12.08
N LYS A 126 0.05 -5.54 -12.50
CA LYS A 126 -0.65 -6.54 -13.34
C LYS A 126 -1.90 -7.09 -12.65
N LYS A 127 -1.80 -7.43 -11.35
CA LYS A 127 -2.94 -7.93 -10.58
C LYS A 127 -4.08 -6.92 -10.47
N ILE A 128 -3.78 -5.63 -10.36
CA ILE A 128 -4.80 -4.57 -10.34
C ILE A 128 -5.50 -4.44 -11.70
N ASN A 129 -4.74 -4.50 -12.79
CA ASN A 129 -5.27 -4.36 -14.16
C ASN A 129 -6.10 -5.56 -14.64
N ASN A 130 -5.84 -6.76 -14.11
CA ASN A 130 -6.59 -7.95 -14.52
C ASN A 130 -8.08 -7.83 -14.12
N LYS A 131 -8.95 -7.86 -15.14
CA LYS A 131 -10.41 -7.76 -15.02
C LYS A 131 -11.10 -9.06 -14.59
N TYR A 132 -10.36 -10.11 -14.30
CA TYR A 132 -10.90 -11.45 -14.01
C TYR A 132 -10.79 -11.80 -12.53
#